data_AF-A0A6A5QF41-F1
#
_entry.id   AF-A0A6A5QF41-F1
#
_cell.length_a   1.000
_cell.length_b   1.000
_cell.length_c   1.000
_cell.angle_alpha   90.00
_cell.angle_beta   90.00
_cell.angle_gamma   90.00
#
_symmetry.space_group_name_H-M   'P 1'
#
loop_
_entity.id
_entity.type
_entity.pdbx_description
1 polymer ?
#
loop_
_entity_poly.entity_id
_entity_poly.type
_entity_poly.pdbx_seq_one_letter_code
_entity_poly.pdbx_strand_id
1 'polypeptide(L)'
;MSVAETRRLTTERYPKPPDAVSGPHANGYLVYTGLSVAGNNGLYIHEADQCTNKHSCWIYEYNAVMLTVLGRGGPSAEMTIEEHGWFRDRNLFQVIANARVIPAGPGDQFIKWRDSLLAILNAVHGGVGGPWTRIN
;
A
#
# COMPACT_ATOMS: atom_id res chain seq x y z
N MET A 1 9.47 50.56 7.10
CA MET A 1 9.59 49.35 6.25
C MET A 1 10.26 48.28 7.07
N SER A 2 9.49 47.27 7.47
CA SER A 2 9.92 46.19 8.37
C SER A 2 9.78 44.86 7.63
N VAL A 3 10.78 43.98 7.78
CA VAL A 3 11.01 42.73 7.05
C VAL A 3 10.08 41.61 7.58
N ALA A 4 8.77 41.84 7.58
CA ALA A 4 7.78 40.93 8.17
C ALA A 4 6.77 40.38 7.15
N GLU A 5 7.07 40.45 5.85
CA GLU A 5 6.09 40.22 4.80
C GLU A 5 6.59 39.25 3.72
N THR A 6 7.13 38.09 4.12
CA THR A 6 7.48 37.04 3.13
C THR A 6 7.40 35.60 3.66
N ARG A 7 6.51 35.26 4.62
CA ARG A 7 6.33 33.83 4.98
C ARG A 7 4.99 33.54 5.67
N ARG A 8 3.88 33.67 4.94
CA ARG A 8 2.60 33.04 5.30
C ARG A 8 1.87 32.56 4.04
N LEU A 9 2.43 31.55 3.39
CA LEU A 9 1.73 30.69 2.45
C LEU A 9 2.14 29.26 2.74
N THR A 10 1.82 28.76 3.93
CA THR A 10 1.93 27.32 4.21
C THR A 10 0.83 26.91 5.16
N THR A 11 0.15 25.83 4.80
CA THR A 11 -0.67 24.96 5.66
C THR A 11 -2.05 25.46 6.07
N GLU A 12 -2.91 25.84 5.11
CA GLU A 12 -4.34 25.61 5.31
C GLU A 12 -4.69 24.15 4.97
N ARG A 13 -4.80 23.37 6.05
CA ARG A 13 -5.75 22.28 6.30
C ARG A 13 -5.80 21.13 5.28
N TYR A 14 -4.88 20.18 5.42
CA TYR A 14 -5.27 18.78 5.28
C TYR A 14 -5.69 18.27 6.67
N PRO A 15 -6.93 17.78 6.85
CA PRO A 15 -7.33 17.21 8.14
C PRO A 15 -6.45 15.99 8.47
N LYS A 16 -6.06 15.90 9.75
CA LYS A 16 -5.45 14.69 10.33
C LYS A 16 -6.35 13.49 10.00
N PRO A 17 -5.83 12.36 9.47
CA PRO A 17 -6.65 11.17 9.25
C PRO A 17 -7.24 10.70 10.59
N PRO A 18 -8.50 10.25 10.62
CA PRO A 18 -9.16 9.80 11.84
C PRO A 18 -8.48 8.55 12.41
N ASP A 19 -8.39 8.48 13.74
CA ASP A 19 -7.68 7.44 14.51
C ASP A 19 -8.41 6.07 14.56
N ALA A 20 -9.40 5.83 13.68
CA ALA A 20 -10.11 4.55 13.55
C ALA A 20 -10.64 4.38 12.13
N VAL A 21 -10.07 3.47 11.34
CA VAL A 21 -10.46 3.28 9.95
C VAL A 21 -11.46 2.15 9.81
N SER A 22 -12.76 2.48 9.83
CA SER A 22 -13.83 1.55 9.47
C SER A 22 -14.83 2.21 8.53
N GLY A 23 -14.41 2.36 7.28
CA GLY A 23 -15.21 2.77 6.12
C GLY A 23 -14.33 2.76 4.85
N PRO A 24 -14.91 2.94 3.64
CA PRO A 24 -14.13 3.26 2.45
C PRO A 24 -13.32 4.50 2.77
N HIS A 25 -12.00 4.36 2.84
CA HIS A 25 -11.19 5.55 3.03
C HIS A 25 -11.34 6.37 1.75
N ALA A 26 -11.66 7.66 1.87
CA ALA A 26 -11.70 8.57 0.71
C ALA A 26 -10.38 8.60 -0.10
N ASN A 27 -9.33 7.98 0.44
CA ASN A 27 -8.00 7.90 -0.14
C ASN A 27 -7.77 6.61 -0.95
N GLY A 28 -8.74 5.70 -1.03
CA GLY A 28 -8.70 4.50 -1.87
C GLY A 28 -8.67 3.19 -1.10
N TYR A 29 -7.94 2.22 -1.65
CA TYR A 29 -7.81 0.86 -1.14
C TYR A 29 -6.61 0.74 -0.20
N LEU A 30 -6.81 0.16 0.98
CA LEU A 30 -5.72 -0.07 1.94
C LEU A 30 -4.71 -1.04 1.34
N VAL A 31 -3.43 -0.70 1.43
CA VAL A 31 -2.29 -1.55 1.10
C VAL A 31 -1.56 -1.89 2.40
N TYR A 32 -1.42 -3.18 2.68
CA TYR A 32 -0.87 -3.65 3.94
C TYR A 32 -0.19 -5.01 3.77
N THR A 33 0.73 -5.35 4.66
CA THR A 33 1.26 -6.71 4.79
C THR A 33 0.53 -7.49 5.87
N GLY A 34 0.41 -8.78 5.64
CA GLY A 34 -0.24 -9.67 6.59
C GLY A 34 0.14 -11.13 6.40
N LEU A 35 -0.32 -11.96 7.33
CA LEU A 35 -0.18 -13.41 7.28
C LEU A 35 -1.48 -14.03 6.80
N SER A 36 -1.38 -14.91 5.80
CA SER A 36 -2.49 -15.79 5.44
C SER A 36 -2.75 -16.83 6.53
N VAL A 37 -3.87 -17.54 6.45
CA VAL A 37 -4.20 -18.69 7.33
C VAL A 37 -3.10 -19.76 7.31
N ALA A 38 -2.39 -19.90 6.19
CA ALA A 38 -1.28 -20.84 6.04
C ALA A 38 0.06 -20.30 6.60
N GLY A 39 0.08 -19.10 7.17
CA GLY A 39 1.28 -18.46 7.72
C GLY A 39 2.18 -17.80 6.65
N ASN A 40 1.75 -17.71 5.40
CA ASN A 40 2.52 -17.03 4.36
C ASN A 40 2.39 -15.52 4.47
N ASN A 41 3.51 -14.81 4.39
CA ASN A 41 3.55 -13.35 4.31
C ASN A 41 3.17 -12.90 2.90
N GLY A 42 2.27 -11.92 2.81
CA GLY A 42 1.80 -11.36 1.56
C GLY A 42 1.53 -9.86 1.67
N LEU A 43 1.50 -9.20 0.52
CA LEU A 43 1.06 -7.82 0.39
C LEU A 43 -0.38 -7.84 -0.13
N TYR A 44 -1.28 -7.19 0.59
CA TYR A 44 -2.71 -7.21 0.36
C TYR A 44 -3.12 -5.80 -0.03
N ILE A 45 -3.98 -5.68 -1.05
CA ILE A 45 -4.74 -4.47 -1.34
C ILE A 45 -6.22 -4.80 -1.24
N HIS A 46 -6.97 -4.04 -0.44
CA HIS A 46 -8.42 -4.24 -0.31
C HIS A 46 -9.10 -4.16 -1.67
N GLU A 47 -10.07 -5.02 -1.93
CA GLU A 47 -10.96 -4.89 -3.08
C GLU A 47 -12.36 -4.41 -2.70
N ALA A 48 -12.77 -4.64 -1.46
CA ALA A 48 -14.04 -4.13 -0.98
C ALA A 48 -13.92 -2.66 -0.59
N ASP A 49 -14.92 -1.86 -0.95
CA ASP A 49 -15.07 -0.49 -0.48
C ASP A 49 -15.14 -0.42 1.05
N GLN A 50 -15.45 -1.51 1.76
CA GLN A 50 -15.52 -1.52 3.22
C GLN A 50 -14.57 -2.55 3.83
N CYS A 51 -13.71 -2.08 4.74
CA CYS A 51 -12.88 -2.93 5.58
C CYS A 51 -13.72 -3.43 6.77
N THR A 52 -14.52 -4.47 6.57
CA THR A 52 -15.32 -5.09 7.64
C THR A 52 -15.12 -6.61 7.65
N ASN A 53 -14.54 -7.15 8.73
CA ASN A 53 -14.59 -8.53 9.25
C ASN A 53 -14.62 -9.75 8.28
N LYS A 54 -14.00 -9.62 7.10
CA LYS A 54 -13.65 -10.61 6.05
C LYS A 54 -14.03 -9.99 4.72
N HIS A 55 -13.08 -9.28 4.12
CA HIS A 55 -13.22 -8.69 2.81
C HIS A 55 -12.29 -9.38 1.81
N SER A 56 -12.63 -9.26 0.53
CA SER A 56 -11.75 -9.74 -0.53
C SER A 56 -10.60 -8.76 -0.72
N CYS A 57 -9.42 -9.32 -0.99
CA CYS A 57 -8.20 -8.60 -1.29
C CYS A 57 -7.58 -9.13 -2.58
N TRP A 58 -6.81 -8.27 -3.23
CA TRP A 58 -5.82 -8.73 -4.18
C TRP A 58 -4.50 -8.93 -3.43
N ILE A 59 -3.92 -10.11 -3.58
CA ILE A 59 -2.85 -10.63 -2.74
C ILE A 59 -1.61 -10.87 -3.61
N TYR A 60 -0.46 -10.37 -3.16
CA TYR A 60 0.84 -10.66 -3.73
C TYR A 60 1.65 -11.51 -2.74
N GLU A 61 2.01 -12.71 -3.16
CA GLU A 61 2.82 -13.63 -2.36
C GLU A 61 3.97 -14.18 -3.19
N TYR A 62 5.08 -14.48 -2.52
CA TYR A 62 6.23 -15.10 -3.17
C TYR A 62 5.99 -16.59 -3.41
N ASN A 63 6.15 -17.01 -4.65
CA ASN A 63 6.15 -18.37 -5.10
C ASN A 63 7.60 -18.85 -5.24
N ALA A 64 8.05 -19.67 -4.29
CA ALA A 64 9.41 -20.21 -4.26
C ALA A 64 9.72 -21.18 -5.42
N VAL A 65 8.71 -21.82 -6.01
CA VAL A 65 8.89 -22.74 -7.15
C VAL A 65 9.17 -21.96 -8.42
N MET A 66 8.42 -20.87 -8.65
CA MET A 66 8.57 -20.02 -9.83
C MET A 66 9.59 -18.89 -9.63
N LEU A 67 10.15 -18.76 -8.42
CA LEU A 67 11.02 -17.66 -8.00
C LEU A 67 10.42 -16.29 -8.33
N THR A 68 9.09 -16.16 -8.16
CA THR A 68 8.35 -14.96 -8.53
C THR A 68 7.32 -14.53 -7.48
N VAL A 69 6.74 -13.35 -7.63
CA VAL A 69 5.62 -12.84 -6.82
C VAL A 69 4.39 -12.88 -7.70
N LEU A 70 3.35 -13.57 -7.23
CA LEU A 70 2.11 -13.76 -7.97
C LEU A 70 0.99 -12.95 -7.32
N GLY A 71 0.28 -12.18 -8.15
CA GLY A 71 -0.95 -11.50 -7.78
C GLY A 71 -2.16 -12.41 -7.99
N ARG A 72 -3.06 -12.50 -7.00
CA ARG A 72 -4.36 -13.19 -7.13
C ARG A 72 -5.43 -12.57 -6.23
N GLY A 73 -6.70 -12.71 -6.60
CA GLY A 73 -7.82 -12.42 -5.70
C GLY A 73 -7.95 -13.48 -4.60
N GLY A 74 -8.35 -13.08 -3.40
CA GLY A 74 -8.55 -13.99 -2.28
C GLY A 74 -9.08 -13.31 -1.01
N PRO A 75 -9.20 -14.05 0.10
CA PRO A 75 -9.60 -13.47 1.38
C PRO A 75 -8.51 -12.52 1.93
N SER A 76 -8.91 -11.57 2.77
CA SER A 76 -8.00 -10.76 3.57
C SER A 76 -7.06 -11.63 4.42
N ALA A 77 -5.93 -11.05 4.82
CA ALA A 77 -5.02 -11.69 5.78
C ALA A 77 -5.75 -12.10 7.07
N GLU A 78 -5.30 -13.21 7.67
CA GLU A 78 -5.74 -13.64 9.01
C GLU A 78 -5.23 -12.66 10.08
N MET A 79 -4.03 -12.12 9.86
CA MET A 79 -3.41 -11.14 10.74
C MET A 79 -2.74 -10.05 9.91
N THR A 80 -3.06 -8.79 10.22
CA THR A 80 -2.31 -7.63 9.71
C THR A 80 -0.97 -7.53 10.44
N ILE A 81 0.12 -7.44 9.68
CA ILE A 81 1.46 -7.17 10.22
C ILE A 81 1.72 -5.66 10.21
N GLU A 82 1.50 -5.00 9.07
CA GLU A 82 1.81 -3.58 8.90
C GLU A 82 0.92 -2.96 7.82
N GLU A 83 0.30 -1.83 8.14
CA GLU A 83 -0.41 -1.00 7.16
C GLU A 83 0.56 -0.02 6.51
N HIS A 84 0.61 0.03 5.17
CA HIS A 84 1.59 0.85 4.46
C HIS A 84 1.00 2.15 3.89
N GLY A 85 -0.28 2.13 3.52
CA GLY A 85 -0.91 3.29 2.90
C GLY A 85 -2.18 2.97 2.13
N TRP A 86 -2.66 3.95 1.39
CA TRP A 86 -3.87 3.88 0.58
C TRP A 86 -3.52 4.15 -0.87
N PHE A 87 -4.06 3.34 -1.79
CA PHE A 87 -3.90 3.56 -3.23
C PHE A 87 -5.26 3.72 -3.90
N ARG A 88 -5.46 4.80 -4.67
CA ARG A 88 -6.78 5.18 -5.22
C ARG A 88 -7.29 4.27 -6.34
N ASP A 89 -6.39 3.71 -7.14
CA ASP A 89 -6.74 2.90 -8.31
C ASP A 89 -6.11 1.51 -8.21
N ARG A 90 -6.92 0.52 -7.86
CA ARG A 90 -6.49 -0.87 -7.74
C ARG A 90 -5.88 -1.41 -9.05
N ASN A 91 -6.47 -1.09 -10.20
CA ASN A 91 -5.99 -1.64 -11.48
C ASN A 91 -4.62 -1.06 -11.82
N LEU A 92 -4.43 0.25 -11.62
CA LEU A 92 -3.11 0.86 -11.77
C LEU A 92 -2.10 0.27 -10.77
N PHE A 93 -2.50 0.04 -9.51
CA PHE A 93 -1.63 -0.63 -8.54
C PHE A 93 -1.18 -2.00 -9.05
N GLN A 94 -2.09 -2.80 -9.61
CA GLN A 94 -1.76 -4.12 -10.17
C GLN A 94 -0.77 -4.03 -11.32
N VAL A 95 -0.95 -3.07 -12.24
CA VAL A 95 0.01 -2.82 -13.32
C VAL A 95 1.39 -2.48 -12.75
N ILE A 96 1.45 -1.58 -11.76
CA ILE A 96 2.72 -1.16 -11.13
C ILE A 96 3.39 -2.34 -10.42
N ALA A 97 2.64 -3.13 -9.65
CA ALA A 97 3.16 -4.26 -8.88
C ALA A 97 3.67 -5.38 -9.80
N ASN A 98 2.90 -5.73 -10.84
CA ASN A 98 3.27 -6.79 -11.78
C ASN A 98 4.46 -6.41 -12.69
N ALA A 99 4.71 -5.12 -12.89
CA ALA A 99 5.87 -4.64 -13.63
C ALA A 99 7.19 -4.70 -12.83
N ARG A 100 7.15 -5.04 -11.53
CA ARG A 100 8.35 -5.06 -10.69
C ARG A 100 9.15 -6.35 -10.87
N VAL A 101 10.44 -6.15 -11.13
CA VAL A 101 11.42 -7.23 -11.11
C VAL A 101 11.67 -7.65 -9.67
N ILE A 102 11.80 -8.95 -9.46
CA ILE A 102 12.11 -9.51 -8.15
C ILE A 102 13.62 -9.50 -7.97
N PRO A 103 14.13 -8.87 -6.91
CA PRO A 103 15.57 -8.80 -6.70
C PRO A 103 16.19 -10.20 -6.60
N ALA A 104 17.22 -10.45 -7.41
CA ALA A 104 17.98 -11.69 -7.38
C ALA A 104 18.81 -11.81 -6.09
N GLY A 105 19.13 -13.05 -5.70
CA GLY A 105 20.02 -13.36 -4.57
C GLY A 105 19.34 -14.20 -3.48
N PRO A 106 20.10 -14.59 -2.45
CA PRO A 106 19.56 -15.37 -1.33
C PRO A 106 18.63 -14.53 -0.45
N GLY A 107 17.60 -15.19 0.08
CA GLY A 107 16.69 -14.68 1.11
C GLY A 107 15.79 -13.50 0.73
N ASP A 108 14.68 -13.40 1.46
CA ASP A 108 13.79 -12.25 1.59
C ASP A 108 13.35 -11.59 0.28
N GLN A 109 13.23 -12.37 -0.81
CA GLN A 109 12.87 -11.84 -2.14
C GLN A 109 11.53 -11.09 -2.09
N PHE A 110 10.57 -11.62 -1.33
CA PHE A 110 9.29 -10.95 -1.09
C PHE A 110 9.46 -9.56 -0.44
N ILE A 111 10.25 -9.48 0.63
CA ILE A 111 10.47 -8.23 1.39
C ILE A 111 11.17 -7.21 0.50
N LYS A 112 12.22 -7.61 -0.21
CA LYS A 112 12.95 -6.73 -1.12
C LYS A 112 12.06 -6.23 -2.27
N TRP A 113 11.24 -7.11 -2.84
CA TRP A 113 10.26 -6.74 -3.86
C TRP A 113 9.23 -5.74 -3.30
N ARG A 114 8.65 -6.04 -2.13
CA ARG A 114 7.67 -5.17 -1.44
C ARG A 114 8.25 -3.79 -1.18
N ASP A 115 9.45 -3.72 -0.60
CA ASP A 115 10.09 -2.46 -0.25
C ASP A 115 10.41 -1.64 -1.50
N SER A 116 10.84 -2.30 -2.58
CA SER A 116 11.06 -1.64 -3.88
C SER A 116 9.75 -1.07 -4.46
N LEU A 117 8.64 -1.80 -4.34
CA LEU A 117 7.33 -1.35 -4.77
C LEU A 117 6.91 -0.11 -3.96
N LEU A 118 6.94 -0.19 -2.63
CA LEU A 118 6.57 0.91 -1.74
C LEU A 118 7.43 2.16 -1.95
N ALA A 119 8.73 1.98 -2.21
CA ALA A 119 9.64 3.08 -2.53
C ALA A 119 9.19 3.82 -3.81
N ILE A 120 8.75 3.09 -4.84
CA ILE A 120 8.31 3.70 -6.09
C ILE A 120 6.91 4.31 -5.94
N LEU A 121 6.02 3.71 -5.14
CA LEU A 121 4.75 4.35 -4.79
C LEU A 121 4.99 5.70 -4.12
N ASN A 122 5.92 5.77 -3.16
CA ASN A 122 6.30 7.03 -2.52
C ASN A 122 6.87 8.05 -3.51
N ALA A 123 7.81 7.63 -4.37
CA ALA A 123 8.57 8.53 -5.22
C ALA A 123 7.78 9.04 -6.43
N VAL A 124 6.94 8.20 -7.03
CA VAL A 124 6.29 8.47 -8.34
C VAL A 124 4.78 8.72 -8.19
N HIS A 125 4.16 8.07 -7.20
CA HIS A 125 2.70 8.07 -7.06
C HIS A 125 2.23 8.80 -5.80
N GLY A 126 3.15 9.22 -4.93
CA GLY A 126 2.86 9.99 -3.72
C GLY A 126 2.73 11.49 -3.97
N GLY A 127 2.52 12.25 -2.89
CA GLY A 127 2.45 13.72 -2.93
C GLY A 127 1.06 14.28 -3.20
N VAL A 128 0.96 15.60 -3.30
CA VAL A 128 -0.31 16.32 -3.48
C VAL A 128 -0.96 15.90 -4.79
N GLY A 129 -2.16 15.30 -4.70
CA GLY A 129 -2.92 14.82 -5.85
C GLY A 129 -2.54 13.44 -6.36
N GLY A 130 -1.45 12.83 -5.88
CA GLY A 130 -1.02 11.49 -6.26
C GLY A 130 -2.00 10.38 -5.83
N PRO A 131 -2.03 9.22 -6.52
CA PRO A 131 -2.91 8.11 -6.16
C PRO A 131 -2.44 7.35 -4.91
N TRP A 132 -1.23 7.55 -4.42
CA TRP A 132 -0.69 6.90 -3.22
C TRP A 132 -0.64 7.85 -2.04
N THR A 133 -1.15 7.41 -0.88
CA THR A 133 -1.04 8.11 0.40
C THR A 133 -0.42 7.17 1.43
N ARG A 134 0.81 7.43 1.86
CA ARG A 134 1.50 6.65 2.89
C ARG A 134 0.85 6.85 4.25
N ILE A 135 0.70 5.78 5.03
CA ILE A 135 0.44 5.85 6.47
C ILE A 135 1.78 6.07 7.18
N ASN A 136 1.79 6.98 8.15
CA ASN A 136 2.98 7.34 8.93
C ASN A 136 3.20 6.39 10.11
#